data_AF-A0A4Z0NK32-F1
#
_entry.id   AF-A0A4Z0NK32-F1
#
_cell.length_a   1.000
_cell.length_b   1.000
_cell.length_c   1.000
_cell.angle_alpha   90.00
_cell.angle_beta   90.00
_cell.angle_gamma   90.00
#
_symmetry.space_group_name_H-M   'P 1'
#
loop_
_entity.id
_entity.type
_entity.pdbx_description
1 polymer ?
#
loop_
_entity_poly.entity_id
_entity_poly.type
_entity_poly.pdbx_seq_one_letter_code
_entity_poly.pdbx_strand_id
1 'polypeptide(L)'
;ERFPEHSHPLFLVAASGFGTGLNFLTLWQAFDSFRSAHPQATLKRLHFISFEKFPLTRGDLALAHQHWPELAPWAEQLQAQWPLPLPGCHRLL
;
A
#
# COMPACT_ATOMS: atom_id res chain seq x y z
N GLU A 1 -2.59 9.05 -15.19
CA GLU A 1 -1.89 8.37 -16.31
C GLU A 1 -0.37 8.52 -16.20
N ARG A 2 0.28 8.00 -15.13
CA ARG A 2 1.75 8.12 -14.97
C ARG A 2 2.50 6.79 -15.03
N PHE A 3 1.84 5.67 -14.74
CA PHE A 3 2.51 4.37 -14.68
C PHE A 3 3.05 3.86 -16.03
N PRO A 4 2.31 3.95 -17.15
CA PRO A 4 2.81 3.44 -18.43
C PRO A 4 4.02 4.20 -18.96
N GLU A 5 4.08 5.51 -18.70
CA GLU A 5 5.14 6.40 -19.19
C GLU A 5 6.31 6.52 -18.21
N HIS A 6 6.22 5.89 -17.04
CA HIS A 6 7.27 6.02 -16.01
C HIS A 6 8.56 5.34 -16.47
N SER A 7 9.61 6.14 -16.63
CA SER A 7 10.90 5.73 -17.20
C SER A 7 11.78 4.88 -16.27
N HIS A 8 11.38 4.70 -15.01
CA HIS A 8 12.15 3.96 -14.01
C HIS A 8 11.47 2.64 -13.62
N PRO A 9 12.24 1.62 -13.21
CA PRO A 9 11.67 0.35 -12.76
C PRO A 9 10.94 0.43 -11.41
N LEU A 10 11.06 1.55 -10.70
CA LEU A 10 10.50 1.78 -9.37
C LEU A 10 9.68 3.08 -9.36
N PHE A 11 8.46 3.00 -8.83
CA PHE A 11 7.62 4.15 -8.51
C PHE A 11 7.62 4.34 -6.99
N LEU A 12 8.02 5.53 -6.54
CA LEU A 12 8.09 5.88 -5.12
C LEU A 12 6.95 6.85 -4.79
N VAL A 13 6.18 6.52 -3.76
CA VAL A 13 5.16 7.40 -3.19
C VAL A 13 5.47 7.61 -1.73
N ALA A 14 5.43 8.86 -1.29
CA ALA A 14 5.55 9.23 0.11
C ALA A 14 4.24 9.88 0.57
N ALA A 15 3.74 9.47 1.73
CA ALA A 15 2.52 9.99 2.34
C ALA A 15 2.77 10.44 3.79
N SER A 16 2.09 11.51 4.18
CA SER A 16 1.99 11.95 5.58
C SER A 16 0.69 11.43 6.18
N GLY A 17 0.77 10.57 7.20
CA GLY A 17 -0.38 9.89 7.81
C GLY A 17 -0.71 8.61 7.03
N PHE A 18 -0.56 7.45 7.69
CA PHE A 18 -1.00 6.18 7.11
C PHE A 18 -2.47 5.91 7.42
N GLY A 19 -2.92 6.23 8.64
CA GLY A 19 -4.29 6.01 9.10
C GLY A 19 -4.73 4.56 8.91
N THR A 20 -5.85 4.37 8.21
CA THR A 20 -6.39 3.06 7.84
C THR A 20 -5.67 2.41 6.66
N GLY A 21 -4.67 3.05 6.06
CA GLY A 21 -3.98 2.52 4.89
C GLY A 21 -4.78 2.59 3.58
N LEU A 22 -5.95 3.24 3.55
CA LEU A 22 -6.81 3.30 2.36
C LEU A 22 -6.06 3.79 1.11
N ASN A 23 -5.33 4.91 1.23
CA ASN A 23 -4.54 5.45 0.11
C ASN A 23 -3.49 4.45 -0.41
N PHE A 24 -2.87 3.68 0.48
CA PHE A 24 -1.92 2.64 0.11
C PHE A 24 -2.61 1.47 -0.59
N LEU A 25 -3.73 0.98 -0.05
CA LEU A 25 -4.49 -0.13 -0.63
C LEU A 25 -5.05 0.21 -2.02
N THR A 26 -5.65 1.39 -2.19
CA THR A 26 -6.15 1.85 -3.49
C THR A 26 -5.00 2.00 -4.49
N LEU A 27 -3.85 2.53 -4.05
CA LEU A 27 -2.66 2.64 -4.90
C LEU A 27 -2.13 1.26 -5.31
N TRP A 28 -2.11 0.30 -4.37
CA TRP A 28 -1.67 -1.06 -4.66
C TRP A 28 -2.60 -1.74 -5.66
N GLN A 29 -3.92 -1.68 -5.47
CA GLN A 29 -4.90 -2.19 -6.44
C GLN A 29 -4.71 -1.59 -7.84
N ALA A 30 -4.55 -0.27 -7.93
CA ALA A 30 -4.31 0.41 -9.21
C ALA A 30 -2.98 -0.01 -9.84
N PHE A 31 -1.93 -0.16 -9.04
CA PHE A 31 -0.62 -0.62 -9.50
C PHE A 31 -0.67 -2.06 -10.01
N ASP A 32 -1.38 -2.95 -9.32
CA ASP A 32 -1.53 -4.36 -9.70
C ASP A 32 -2.33 -4.50 -11.01
N SER A 33 -3.42 -3.73 -11.14
CA SER A 33 -4.20 -3.62 -12.37
C SER A 33 -3.34 -3.12 -13.53
N PHE A 34 -2.50 -2.10 -13.29
CA PHE A 34 -1.52 -1.62 -14.26
C PHE A 34 -0.49 -2.70 -14.65
N ARG A 35 0.07 -3.43 -13.68
CA ARG A 35 1.06 -4.49 -13.95
C ARG A 35 0.48 -5.62 -14.81
N SER A 36 -0.80 -5.92 -14.61
CA SER A 36 -1.55 -6.90 -15.41
C SER A 36 -1.83 -6.39 -16.84
N ALA A 37 -2.23 -5.12 -17.00
CA ALA A 37 -2.52 -4.52 -18.30
C ALA A 37 -1.25 -4.21 -19.12
N HIS A 38 -0.14 -3.89 -18.46
CA HIS A 38 1.12 -3.48 -19.10
C HIS A 38 2.31 -4.30 -18.59
N PRO A 39 2.34 -5.63 -18.83
CA PRO A 39 3.38 -6.50 -18.30
C PRO A 39 4.79 -6.10 -18.73
N GLN A 40 4.91 -5.52 -19.93
CA GLN A 40 6.16 -5.06 -20.54
C GLN A 40 6.60 -3.64 -20.18
N ALA A 41 5.78 -2.85 -19.46
CA ALA A 41 6.17 -1.49 -19.07
C ALA A 41 7.46 -1.48 -18.23
N THR A 42 8.27 -0.43 -18.36
CA THR A 42 9.53 -0.27 -17.61
C THR A 42 9.30 -0.35 -16.11
N LEU A 43 8.22 0.25 -15.62
CA LEU A 43 7.83 0.24 -14.22
C LEU A 43 7.40 -1.16 -13.75
N LYS A 44 8.16 -1.73 -12.80
CA LYS A 44 7.92 -3.07 -12.25
C LYS A 44 7.57 -3.10 -10.77
N ARG A 45 7.98 -2.09 -9.99
CA ARG A 45 7.87 -2.09 -8.52
C ARG A 45 7.26 -0.81 -7.99
N LEU A 46 6.55 -0.93 -6.87
CA LEU A 46 6.03 0.17 -6.08
C LEU A 46 6.74 0.19 -4.72
N HIS A 47 7.15 1.35 -4.25
CA HIS A 47 7.63 1.56 -2.89
C HIS A 47 6.84 2.70 -2.26
N PHE A 48 6.14 2.38 -1.18
CA PHE A 48 5.34 3.32 -0.43
C PHE A 48 6.01 3.64 0.90
N ILE A 49 6.23 4.92 1.17
CA ILE A 49 6.79 5.41 2.43
C ILE A 49 5.69 6.20 3.12
N SER A 50 5.39 5.87 4.36
CA SER A 50 4.42 6.62 5.15
C SER A 50 4.93 6.89 6.55
N PHE A 51 4.45 7.98 7.12
CA PHE A 51 4.71 8.36 8.51
C PHE A 51 3.39 8.32 9.26
N GLU A 52 3.37 7.67 10.42
CA GLU A 52 2.19 7.59 11.27
C GLU A 52 2.57 7.85 12.73
N LYS A 53 1.83 8.72 13.39
CA LYS A 53 2.04 9.07 14.79
C LYS A 53 1.21 8.20 15.73
N PHE A 54 0.04 7.75 15.27
CA PHE A 54 -0.91 6.97 16.06
C PHE A 54 -1.31 5.71 15.27
N PRO A 55 -0.42 4.70 15.17
CA PRO A 55 -0.72 3.49 14.42
C PRO A 55 -1.91 2.77 15.05
N LEU A 56 -2.88 2.39 14.20
CA LEU A 56 -4.03 1.59 14.62
C LEU A 56 -3.58 0.24 15.18
N THR A 57 -4.39 -0.32 16.08
CA THR A 57 -4.23 -1.72 16.45
C THR A 57 -4.60 -2.60 15.25
N ARG A 58 -4.10 -3.85 15.22
CA ARG A 58 -4.48 -4.81 14.18
C ARG A 58 -5.99 -5.04 14.13
N GLY A 59 -6.66 -5.02 15.29
CA GLY A 59 -8.12 -5.17 15.39
C GLY A 59 -8.86 -4.00 14.75
N ASP A 60 -8.48 -2.77 15.09
CA ASP A 60 -9.10 -1.56 14.52
C ASP A 60 -8.84 -1.45 13.02
N LEU A 61 -7.64 -1.83 12.56
CA LEU A 61 -7.31 -1.87 11.13
C LEU A 61 -8.20 -2.89 10.40
N ALA A 62 -8.40 -4.07 10.98
CA ALA A 62 -9.27 -5.09 10.40
C ALA A 62 -10.73 -4.63 10.31
N LEU A 63 -11.25 -3.98 11.36
CA LEU A 63 -12.59 -3.40 11.35
C LEU A 63 -12.73 -2.29 10.30
N ALA A 64 -11.75 -1.39 10.20
CA ALA A 64 -11.76 -0.34 9.19
C ALA A 64 -11.82 -0.91 7.77
N HIS A 65 -11.04 -1.96 7.49
CA HIS A 65 -11.00 -2.57 6.16
C HIS A 65 -12.32 -3.26 5.74
N GLN A 66 -13.22 -3.60 6.68
CA GLN A 66 -14.52 -4.20 6.34
C GLN A 66 -15.41 -3.27 5.52
N HIS A 67 -15.17 -1.95 5.56
CA HIS A 67 -15.91 -0.97 4.76
C HIS A 67 -15.55 -1.00 3.26
N TRP A 68 -14.45 -1.65 2.87
CA TRP A 68 -13.99 -1.74 1.49
C TRP A 68 -13.72 -3.19 1.09
N PRO A 69 -14.77 -4.02 0.93
CA PRO A 69 -14.63 -5.43 0.59
C PRO A 69 -13.92 -5.65 -0.75
N GLU A 70 -14.00 -4.69 -1.68
CA GLU A 70 -13.26 -4.70 -2.94
C GLU A 70 -11.74 -4.65 -2.77
N LEU A 71 -11.24 -4.17 -1.62
CA LEU A 71 -9.82 -4.12 -1.30
C LEU A 71 -9.33 -5.29 -0.45
N ALA A 72 -10.21 -6.24 -0.11
CA ALA A 72 -9.91 -7.34 0.80
C ALA A 72 -8.62 -8.12 0.48
N PRO A 73 -8.31 -8.48 -0.80
CA PRO A 73 -7.10 -9.23 -1.11
C PRO A 73 -5.80 -8.52 -0.72
N TRP A 74 -5.76 -7.19 -0.83
CA TRP A 74 -4.60 -6.37 -0.43
C TRP A 74 -4.62 -6.07 1.07
N ALA A 75 -5.82 -5.82 1.61
CA ALA A 75 -6.04 -5.53 3.03
C ALA A 75 -5.60 -6.69 3.93
N GLU A 76 -5.92 -7.93 3.57
CA GLU A 76 -5.54 -9.13 4.32
C GLU A 76 -4.02 -9.32 4.36
N GLN A 77 -3.34 -9.08 3.24
CA GLN A 77 -1.87 -9.13 3.16
C GLN A 77 -1.23 -8.05 4.04
N LEU A 78 -1.78 -6.82 4.04
CA LEU A 78 -1.31 -5.74 4.91
C LEU A 78 -1.51 -6.11 6.40
N GLN A 79 -2.68 -6.63 6.77
CA GLN A 79 -2.99 -7.03 8.14
C GLN A 79 -2.10 -8.19 8.63
N ALA A 80 -1.71 -9.10 7.75
CA ALA A 80 -0.84 -10.23 8.09
C ALA A 80 0.57 -9.78 8.51
N GLN A 81 1.05 -8.64 8.00
CA GLN A 81 2.37 -8.08 8.29
C GLN A 81 2.32 -6.81 9.15
N TRP A 82 1.16 -6.49 9.74
CA TRP A 82 1.00 -5.26 10.51
C TRP A 82 1.96 -5.22 11.71
N PRO A 83 2.86 -4.22 11.79
CA PRO A 83 3.93 -4.22 12.78
C PRO A 83 3.41 -3.86 14.19
N LEU A 84 4.22 -4.17 15.20
CA LEU A 84 4.02 -3.63 16.54
C LEU A 84 4.26 -2.11 16.55
N PRO A 85 3.58 -1.34 17.42
CA PRO A 85 3.69 0.12 17.49
C PRO A 85 4.99 0.57 18.17
N LEU A 86 6.13 0.11 17.64
CA LEU A 86 7.46 0.50 18.10
C LEU A 86 7.95 1.73 17.30
N PRO A 87 8.77 2.61 17.88
CA PRO A 87 9.39 3.70 17.14
C PRO A 87 10.31 3.20 16.03
N GLY A 88 10.45 4.00 14.96
CA GLY A 88 11.41 3.74 13.89
C GLY A 88 10.75 3.37 12.56
N CYS A 89 11.51 2.67 11.71
CA CYS A 89 11.08 2.28 10.37
C CYS A 89 10.71 0.79 10.36
N HIS A 90 9.48 0.51 9.95
CA HIS A 90 8.97 -0.85 9.74
C HIS A 90 8.85 -1.11 8.24
N ARG A 91 9.55 -2.12 7.74
CA ARG A 91 9.46 -2.55 6.33
C ARG A 91 8.67 -3.84 6.25
N LEU A 92 7.65 -3.84 5.41
CA LEU A 92 6.81 -4.98 5.05
C LEU A 92 7.24 -5.44 3.64
N LEU A 93 7.29 -6.76 3.38
CA LEU A 93 7.81 -7.35 2.13
C LEU A 93 6.76 -8.14 1.37
#